data_AF-A0A8T4SK12-F1
#
_entry.id   AF-A0A8T4SK12-F1
#
_cell.length_a   1.000
_cell.length_b   1.000
_cell.length_c   1.000
_cell.angle_alpha   90.00
_cell.angle_beta   90.00
_cell.angle_gamma   90.00
#
_symmetry.space_group_name_H-M   'P 1'
#
loop_
_entity.id
_entity.type
_entity.pdbx_description
1 polymer ?
#
loop_
_entity_poly.entity_id
_entity_poly.type
_entity_poly.pdbx_seq_one_letter_code
_entity_poly.pdbx_strand_id
1 'polypeptide(L)'
;MRINDKIREIEKYLKELNEIKPETLSEYKELKTKAACERYFEKIIEAVIDLAFLTIKELGLKIPEEDKKAFDILAERSIISKELSQKLKEAKGMRNIISHEYGIIEDKVVFESITEQLEEDVSEFLESIETHIKKTA
;
A
#
# COMPACT_ATOMS: atom_id res chain seq x y z
N MET A 1 14.56 -11.75 -2.86
CA MET A 1 13.24 -11.70 -3.51
C MET A 1 13.32 -10.65 -4.62
N ARG A 2 12.81 -10.96 -5.82
CA ARG A 2 12.86 -10.04 -6.97
C ARG A 2 11.66 -9.11 -6.96
N ILE A 3 11.73 -7.97 -7.65
CA ILE A 3 10.60 -7.03 -7.77
C ILE A 3 9.33 -7.75 -8.26
N ASN A 4 9.43 -8.56 -9.32
CA ASN A 4 8.27 -9.29 -9.86
C ASN A 4 7.63 -10.26 -8.86
N ASP A 5 8.40 -10.83 -7.92
CA ASP A 5 7.84 -11.71 -6.88
C ASP A 5 7.02 -10.88 -5.88
N LYS A 6 7.48 -9.67 -5.54
CA LYS A 6 6.77 -8.76 -4.64
C LYS A 6 5.52 -8.16 -5.28
N ILE A 7 5.56 -7.84 -6.58
CA ILE A 7 4.37 -7.41 -7.33
C ILE A 7 3.27 -8.49 -7.24
N ARG A 8 3.62 -9.75 -7.54
CA ARG A 8 2.67 -10.88 -7.44
C ARG A 8 2.14 -11.11 -6.03
N GLU A 9 2.95 -10.86 -5.02
CA GLU A 9 2.51 -10.92 -3.63
C GLU A 9 1.45 -9.84 -3.32
N ILE A 10 1.68 -8.60 -3.77
CA ILE A 10 0.71 -7.50 -3.61
C ILE A 10 -0.58 -7.80 -4.35
N GLU A 11 -0.51 -8.22 -5.60
CA GLU A 11 -1.69 -8.61 -6.41
C GLU A 11 -2.49 -9.73 -5.73
N LYS A 12 -1.80 -10.73 -5.16
CA LYS A 12 -2.44 -11.79 -4.41
C LYS A 12 -3.18 -11.24 -3.19
N TYR A 13 -2.56 -10.36 -2.40
CA TYR A 13 -3.23 -9.78 -1.23
C TYR A 13 -4.42 -8.90 -1.59
N LEU A 14 -4.33 -8.11 -2.67
CA LEU A 14 -5.46 -7.35 -3.19
C LEU A 14 -6.63 -8.27 -3.58
N LYS A 15 -6.33 -9.36 -4.30
CA LYS A 15 -7.34 -10.33 -4.68
C LYS A 15 -8.01 -10.96 -3.44
N GLU A 16 -7.22 -11.43 -2.48
CA GLU A 16 -7.72 -12.04 -1.25
C GLU A 16 -8.54 -11.04 -0.42
N LEU A 17 -8.15 -9.76 -0.37
CA LEU A 17 -8.95 -8.70 0.26
C LEU A 17 -10.29 -8.52 -0.46
N ASN A 18 -10.29 -8.44 -1.79
CA ASN A 18 -11.51 -8.26 -2.58
C ASN A 18 -12.51 -9.43 -2.45
N GLU A 19 -12.03 -10.64 -2.15
CA GLU A 19 -12.91 -11.80 -1.89
C GLU A 19 -13.63 -11.71 -0.53
N ILE A 20 -13.11 -10.92 0.42
CA ILE A 20 -13.66 -10.81 1.79
C ILE A 20 -14.20 -9.42 2.14
N LYS A 21 -14.07 -8.48 1.21
CA LYS A 21 -14.36 -7.07 1.43
C LYS A 21 -15.86 -6.86 1.68
N PRO A 22 -16.25 -6.18 2.77
CA PRO A 22 -17.65 -5.90 3.07
C PRO A 22 -18.25 -4.88 2.10
N GLU A 23 -19.56 -4.99 1.84
CA GLU A 23 -20.29 -4.02 1.01
C GLU A 23 -20.73 -2.80 1.83
N THR A 24 -20.91 -2.97 3.14
CA THR A 24 -21.39 -1.90 4.02
C THR A 24 -20.50 -1.68 5.24
N LEU A 25 -20.55 -0.46 5.79
CA LEU A 25 -19.89 -0.13 7.05
C LEU A 25 -20.38 -1.00 8.22
N SER A 26 -21.64 -1.44 8.18
CA SER A 26 -22.19 -2.32 9.23
C SER A 26 -21.53 -3.70 9.20
N GLU A 27 -21.37 -4.29 8.02
CA GLU A 27 -20.68 -5.57 7.85
C GLU A 27 -19.19 -5.47 8.19
N TYR A 28 -18.56 -4.34 7.84
CA TYR A 28 -17.18 -4.08 8.22
C TYR A 28 -16.97 -4.10 9.73
N LYS A 29 -17.92 -3.56 10.51
CA LYS A 29 -17.83 -3.49 11.98
C LYS A 29 -17.95 -4.85 12.67
N GLU A 30 -18.36 -5.90 11.97
CA GLU A 30 -18.31 -7.26 12.52
C GLU A 30 -16.87 -7.65 12.84
N LEU A 31 -16.63 -8.12 14.07
CA LEU A 31 -15.28 -8.32 14.64
C LEU A 31 -14.34 -9.09 13.70
N LYS A 32 -14.82 -10.17 13.08
CA LYS A 32 -14.02 -11.01 12.18
C LYS A 32 -13.72 -10.30 10.86
N THR A 33 -14.71 -9.62 10.29
CA THR A 33 -14.59 -8.87 9.02
C THR A 33 -13.61 -7.73 9.18
N LYS A 34 -13.77 -6.93 10.25
CA LYS A 34 -12.87 -5.84 10.59
C LYS A 34 -11.42 -6.32 10.69
N ALA A 35 -11.18 -7.33 11.54
CA ALA A 35 -9.84 -7.86 11.79
C ALA A 35 -9.20 -8.44 10.51
N ALA A 36 -9.98 -9.11 9.67
CA ALA A 36 -9.47 -9.65 8.40
C ALA A 36 -9.11 -8.52 7.41
N CYS A 37 -9.99 -7.55 7.23
CA CYS A 37 -9.77 -6.41 6.32
C CYS A 37 -8.55 -5.58 6.76
N GLU A 38 -8.48 -5.22 8.04
CA GLU A 38 -7.34 -4.49 8.61
C GLU A 38 -6.04 -5.25 8.44
N ARG A 39 -6.05 -6.58 8.64
CA ARG A 39 -4.85 -7.41 8.45
C ARG A 39 -4.38 -7.44 7.00
N TYR A 40 -5.29 -7.50 6.03
CA TYR A 40 -4.91 -7.44 4.62
C TYR A 40 -4.42 -6.04 4.24
N PHE A 41 -5.05 -4.98 4.73
CA PHE A 41 -4.57 -3.61 4.56
C PHE A 41 -3.13 -3.46 5.05
N GLU A 42 -2.82 -3.92 6.27
CA GLU A 42 -1.46 -3.92 6.81
C GLU A 42 -0.46 -4.64 5.88
N LYS A 43 -0.80 -5.85 5.44
CA LYS A 43 0.06 -6.66 4.56
C LYS A 43 0.31 -5.99 3.22
N ILE A 44 -0.72 -5.41 2.62
CA ILE A 44 -0.63 -4.74 1.32
C ILE A 44 0.29 -3.53 1.45
N ILE A 45 0.07 -2.67 2.44
CA ILE A 45 0.89 -1.46 2.64
C ILE A 45 2.35 -1.81 2.96
N GLU A 46 2.59 -2.83 3.78
CA GLU A 46 3.94 -3.32 4.07
C GLU A 46 4.64 -3.86 2.81
N ALA A 47 3.93 -4.64 2.00
CA ALA A 47 4.46 -5.14 0.74
C ALA A 47 4.73 -4.02 -0.29
N VAL A 48 3.91 -2.97 -0.31
CA VAL A 48 4.13 -1.78 -1.15
C VAL A 48 5.39 -1.01 -0.72
N ILE A 49 5.61 -0.87 0.59
CA ILE A 49 6.84 -0.25 1.13
C ILE A 49 8.07 -1.10 0.76
N ASP A 50 8.00 -2.42 0.93
CA ASP A 50 9.05 -3.34 0.51
C ASP A 50 9.38 -3.18 -0.97
N LEU A 51 8.36 -3.10 -1.82
CA LEU A 51 8.52 -2.89 -3.26
C LEU A 51 9.19 -1.55 -3.55
N ALA A 52 8.80 -0.48 -2.85
CA ALA A 52 9.45 0.82 -2.98
C ALA A 52 10.95 0.75 -2.62
N PHE A 53 11.30 0.08 -1.53
CA PHE A 53 12.71 -0.12 -1.15
C PHE A 53 13.48 -0.98 -2.15
N LEU A 54 12.87 -2.03 -2.70
CA LEU A 54 13.49 -2.84 -3.73
C LEU A 54 13.76 -2.02 -5.00
N THR A 55 12.80 -1.21 -5.44
CA THR A 55 12.99 -0.32 -6.59
C THR A 55 14.11 0.69 -6.34
N ILE A 56 14.14 1.33 -5.16
CA ILE A 56 15.22 2.27 -4.77
C ILE A 56 16.59 1.59 -4.80
N LYS A 57 16.66 0.35 -4.30
CA LYS A 57 17.90 -0.44 -4.29
C LYS A 57 18.36 -0.80 -5.71
N GLU A 58 17.46 -1.21 -6.60
CA GLU A 58 17.79 -1.51 -8.00
C GLU A 58 18.29 -0.26 -8.76
N LEU A 59 17.81 0.93 -8.38
CA LEU A 59 18.30 2.21 -8.89
C LEU A 59 19.68 2.61 -8.35
N GLY A 60 20.28 1.81 -7.44
CA GLY A 60 21.55 2.14 -6.79
C GLY A 60 21.47 3.33 -5.84
N LEU A 61 20.27 3.70 -5.38
CA LEU A 61 20.06 4.82 -4.47
C LEU A 61 20.20 4.38 -3.01
N LYS A 62 20.51 5.35 -2.14
CA LYS A 62 20.52 5.11 -0.70
C LYS A 62 19.10 4.85 -0.21
N ILE A 63 18.89 3.69 0.43
CA ILE A 63 17.63 3.35 1.09
C ILE A 63 17.43 4.31 2.28
N PRO A 64 16.26 4.96 2.40
CA PRO A 64 16.01 5.87 3.51
C PRO A 64 15.73 5.09 4.80
N GLU A 65 15.95 5.74 5.94
CA GLU A 65 15.67 5.16 7.27
C GLU A 65 14.17 5.17 7.62
N GLU A 66 13.39 6.03 6.96
CA GLU A 66 11.95 6.16 7.19
C GLU A 66 11.17 5.68 5.97
N ASP A 67 10.16 4.81 6.20
CA ASP A 67 9.35 4.23 5.12
C ASP A 67 8.71 5.30 4.22
N LYS A 68 8.20 6.39 4.80
CA LYS A 68 7.51 7.45 4.05
C LYS A 68 8.44 8.11 3.03
N LYS A 69 9.74 8.21 3.34
CA LYS A 69 10.74 8.79 2.44
C LYS A 69 10.99 7.92 1.21
N ALA A 70 10.64 6.63 1.24
CA ALA A 70 10.74 5.79 0.06
C ALA A 70 9.84 6.32 -1.08
N PHE A 71 8.61 6.72 -0.75
CA PHE A 71 7.67 7.29 -1.73
C PHE A 71 8.11 8.67 -2.21
N ASP A 72 8.75 9.47 -1.36
CA ASP A 72 9.32 10.77 -1.77
C ASP A 72 10.44 10.58 -2.80
N ILE A 73 11.37 9.65 -2.56
CA ILE A 73 12.46 9.33 -3.48
C ILE A 73 11.93 8.87 -4.84
N LEU A 74 10.92 8.01 -4.87
CA LEU A 74 10.32 7.54 -6.12
C LEU A 74 9.62 8.68 -6.88
N ALA A 75 8.97 9.60 -6.18
CA ALA A 75 8.33 10.77 -6.79
C ALA A 75 9.36 11.79 -7.32
N GLU A 76 10.47 12.01 -6.60
CA GLU A 76 11.58 12.86 -7.06
C GLU A 76 12.23 12.32 -8.34
N ARG A 77 12.17 11.01 -8.56
CA ARG A 77 12.63 10.33 -9.79
C ARG A 77 11.56 10.25 -10.88
N SER A 78 10.38 10.84 -10.65
CA SER A 78 9.23 10.79 -11.57
C SER A 78 8.80 9.35 -11.91
N ILE A 79 9.06 8.39 -11.01
CA ILE A 79 8.61 7.01 -11.16
C ILE A 79 7.14 6.92 -10.76
N ILE A 80 6.76 7.62 -9.70
CA ILE A 80 5.37 7.80 -9.27
C ILE A 80 5.02 9.29 -9.25
N SER A 81 3.73 9.61 -9.32
CA SER A 81 3.26 10.98 -9.17
C SER A 81 3.47 11.49 -7.73
N LYS A 82 3.59 12.81 -7.55
CA LYS A 82 3.63 13.41 -6.20
C LYS A 82 2.32 13.17 -5.44
N GLU A 83 1.21 13.12 -6.17
CA GLU A 83 -0.10 12.83 -5.62
C GLU A 83 -0.16 11.40 -5.08
N LEU A 84 0.22 10.41 -5.88
CA LEU A 84 0.28 9.01 -5.45
C LEU A 84 1.24 8.82 -4.26
N SER A 85 2.40 9.47 -4.29
CA SER A 85 3.33 9.46 -3.15
C SER A 85 2.67 9.96 -1.86
N GLN A 86 1.85 11.01 -1.94
CA GLN A 86 1.12 11.52 -0.78
C GLN A 86 0.05 10.52 -0.29
N LYS A 87 -0.75 9.94 -1.19
CA LYS A 87 -1.76 8.92 -0.85
C LYS A 87 -1.14 7.70 -0.17
N LEU A 88 -0.02 7.18 -0.69
CA LEU A 88 0.70 6.05 -0.09
C LEU A 88 1.28 6.38 1.29
N LYS A 89 1.76 7.61 1.51
CA LYS A 89 2.22 8.08 2.83
C LYS A 89 1.07 8.17 3.85
N GLU A 90 -0.13 8.53 3.40
CA GLU A 90 -1.35 8.56 4.21
C GLU A 90 -1.81 7.16 4.58
N ALA A 91 -1.86 6.24 3.61
CA ALA A 91 -2.15 4.82 3.85
C ALA A 91 -1.15 4.18 4.84
N LYS A 92 0.14 4.50 4.73
CA LYS A 92 1.16 4.12 5.73
C LYS A 92 0.88 4.69 7.11
N GLY A 93 0.39 5.93 7.18
CA GLY A 93 -0.06 6.56 8.42
C GLY A 93 -1.21 5.78 9.06
N MET A 94 -2.23 5.48 8.28
CA MET A 94 -3.39 4.70 8.70
C MET A 94 -3.00 3.31 9.20
N ARG A 95 -2.10 2.61 8.50
CA ARG A 95 -1.55 1.30 8.92
C ARG A 95 -0.94 1.35 10.31
N ASN A 96 -0.24 2.44 10.66
CA ASN A 96 0.35 2.57 12.00
C ASN A 96 -0.71 2.80 13.08
N ILE A 97 -1.78 3.53 12.78
CA ILE A 97 -2.89 3.78 13.70
C ILE A 97 -3.63 2.47 13.98
N ILE A 98 -3.95 1.71 12.93
CA ILE A 98 -4.60 0.37 13.03
C ILE A 98 -3.73 -0.59 13.86
N SER A 99 -2.43 -0.66 13.57
CA SER A 99 -1.53 -1.66 14.15
C SER A 99 -1.16 -1.42 15.62
N HIS A 100 -1.12 -0.17 16.08
CA HIS A 100 -0.56 0.19 17.40
C HIS A 100 -1.58 0.80 18.36
N GLU A 101 -2.88 0.85 18.01
CA GLU A 101 -3.90 1.58 18.77
C GLU A 101 -3.51 3.05 19.06
N TYR A 102 -2.62 3.64 18.26
CA TYR A 102 -2.20 5.04 18.41
C TYR A 102 -3.34 5.95 17.96
N GLY A 103 -4.26 6.22 18.87
CA GLY A 103 -5.42 7.08 18.65
C GLY A 103 -6.69 6.31 18.24
N ILE A 104 -7.79 7.05 18.18
CA ILE A 104 -9.09 6.55 17.74
C ILE A 104 -9.26 7.00 16.29
N ILE A 105 -9.16 6.07 15.33
CA ILE A 105 -9.62 6.32 13.96
C ILE A 105 -11.06 5.87 13.84
N GLU A 106 -11.87 6.65 13.14
CA GLU A 106 -13.26 6.27 12.89
C GLU A 106 -13.30 5.09 11.93
N ASP A 107 -14.02 4.02 12.30
CA ASP A 107 -14.22 2.83 11.45
C ASP A 107 -14.63 3.18 10.02
N LYS A 108 -15.40 4.27 9.87
CA LYS A 108 -15.84 4.77 8.57
C LYS A 108 -14.67 5.16 7.67
N VAL A 109 -13.66 5.83 8.21
CA VAL A 109 -12.47 6.26 7.45
C VAL A 109 -11.63 5.05 7.05
N VAL A 110 -11.48 4.07 7.94
CA VAL A 110 -10.75 2.83 7.62
C VAL A 110 -11.50 2.03 6.57
N PHE A 111 -12.82 1.89 6.73
CA PHE A 111 -13.68 1.24 5.75
C PHE A 111 -13.52 1.89 4.37
N GLU A 112 -13.74 3.20 4.23
CA GLU A 112 -13.60 3.92 2.96
C GLU A 112 -12.20 3.77 2.35
N SER A 113 -11.14 3.83 3.17
CA SER A 113 -9.78 3.64 2.65
C SER A 113 -9.56 2.22 2.11
N ILE A 114 -10.03 1.19 2.81
CA ILE A 114 -9.94 -0.21 2.38
C ILE A 114 -10.83 -0.47 1.16
N THR A 115 -12.03 0.12 1.12
CA THR A 115 -13.04 -0.24 0.13
C THR A 115 -13.07 0.63 -1.11
N GLU A 116 -12.55 1.84 -1.07
CA GLU A 116 -12.68 2.79 -2.18
C GLU A 116 -11.32 3.23 -2.72
N GLN A 117 -10.27 3.29 -1.90
CA GLN A 117 -9.01 3.96 -2.27
C GLN A 117 -7.84 2.98 -2.48
N LEU A 118 -7.70 2.00 -1.59
CA LEU A 118 -6.50 1.14 -1.53
C LEU A 118 -6.19 0.47 -2.86
N GLU A 119 -7.19 -0.12 -3.51
CA GLU A 119 -6.97 -0.89 -4.74
C GLU A 119 -6.52 0.01 -5.90
N GLU A 120 -7.09 1.20 -6.04
CA GLU A 120 -6.73 2.15 -7.08
C GLU A 120 -5.29 2.64 -6.88
N ASP A 121 -4.96 3.13 -5.69
CA ASP A 121 -3.64 3.66 -5.36
C ASP A 121 -2.54 2.60 -5.52
N VAL A 122 -2.80 1.37 -5.06
CA VAL A 122 -1.84 0.27 -5.17
C VAL A 122 -1.71 -0.16 -6.64
N SER A 123 -2.79 -0.20 -7.40
CA SER A 123 -2.72 -0.53 -8.84
C SER A 123 -1.93 0.51 -9.63
N GLU A 124 -2.16 1.81 -9.38
CA GLU A 124 -1.38 2.90 -9.99
C GLU A 124 0.11 2.78 -9.63
N PHE A 125 0.42 2.42 -8.38
CA PHE A 125 1.79 2.17 -7.94
C PHE A 125 2.43 1.00 -8.68
N LEU A 126 1.76 -0.15 -8.76
CA LEU A 126 2.26 -1.32 -9.48
C LEU A 126 2.52 -1.00 -10.96
N GLU A 127 1.58 -0.36 -11.65
CA GLU A 127 1.72 0.03 -13.06
C GLU A 127 2.92 0.97 -13.27
N SER A 128 3.10 1.93 -12.36
CA SER A 128 4.22 2.87 -12.37
C SER A 128 5.57 2.16 -12.26
N ILE A 129 5.69 1.22 -11.30
CA ILE A 129 6.91 0.42 -11.12
C ILE A 129 7.18 -0.49 -12.32
N GLU A 130 6.16 -1.18 -12.83
CA GLU A 130 6.32 -2.05 -14.00
C GLU A 130 6.74 -1.28 -15.25
N THR A 131 6.13 -0.12 -15.48
CA THR A 131 6.44 0.76 -16.61
C THR A 131 7.90 1.23 -16.52
N HIS A 132 8.37 1.54 -15.32
CA HIS A 132 9.76 1.90 -15.09
C HIS A 132 10.72 0.74 -15.42
N ILE A 133 10.44 -0.46 -14.91
CA ILE A 133 11.29 -1.65 -15.15
C ILE A 133 11.37 -1.99 -16.63
N LYS A 134 10.24 -1.93 -17.36
CA LYS A 134 10.20 -2.19 -18.81
C LYS A 134 11.01 -1.17 -19.64
N LYS A 135 11.19 0.06 -19.15
CA LYS A 135 12.00 1.09 -19.83
C LYS A 135 13.51 0.92 -19.61
N THR A 136 13.91 0.21 -18.56
CA THR A 136 15.32 0.03 -18.16
C THR A 136 15.89 -1.33 -18.56
N ALA A 137 15.02 -2.28 -18.95
CA ALA A 137 15.38 -3.57 -19.55
C ALA A 137 15.72 -3.43 -21.04
#